data_AF-A0A8S4SDD1-F1
#
_entry.id   AF-A0A8S4SDD1-F1
#
_cell.length_a   1.000
_cell.length_b   1.000
_cell.length_c   1.000
_cell.angle_alpha   90.00
_cell.angle_beta   90.00
_cell.angle_gamma   90.00
#
_symmetry.space_group_name_H-M   'P 1'
#
loop_
_entity.id
_entity.type
_entity.pdbx_description
1 polymer ?
#
loop_
_entity_poly.entity_id
_entity_poly.type
_entity_poly.pdbx_seq_one_letter_code
_entity_poly.pdbx_strand_id
1 'polypeptide(L)'
;MNICVRTKFIRSSLVSSLHRLSTTVPEIEQNDQVLIDDTEEFQAREAEVKKKRNKSRLSAAHFNLVNDRRPYEEPHCLAHLTVKYNRKMYGKYGVASGVNPSLCWPSRKEIEEKKEYEAVAFPYTIRQVMDAAAEKRREEQLRIEQRDIEVATKVAKLEQWKKELNDKVAKKAAEVQAAKQKKERLVEEVRRHFGFTLDPRDERFIEMLAKREKEQKKLEKQAKMEAKEKMMIAKLQQKNVELSEKS
;
A
#
# COMPACT_ATOMS: atom_id res chain seq x y z
N MET A 1 -14.85 -23.06 -4.42
CA MET A 1 -13.94 -23.27 -5.56
C MET A 1 -14.20 -24.66 -6.11
N ASN A 2 -14.70 -24.73 -7.34
CA ASN A 2 -15.27 -25.94 -7.93
C ASN A 2 -14.18 -26.93 -8.35
N ILE A 3 -14.17 -28.11 -7.72
CA ILE A 3 -13.35 -29.25 -8.11
C ILE A 3 -14.18 -30.06 -9.12
N CYS A 4 -13.83 -29.96 -10.39
CA CYS A 4 -14.52 -30.69 -11.47
C CYS A 4 -13.92 -32.10 -11.58
N VAL A 5 -14.61 -33.10 -11.03
CA VAL A 5 -14.31 -34.52 -11.23
C VAL A 5 -15.03 -34.98 -12.49
N ARG A 6 -14.27 -35.31 -13.55
CA ARG A 6 -14.84 -35.92 -14.77
C ARG A 6 -15.26 -37.35 -14.47
N THR A 7 -16.54 -37.62 -14.67
CA THR A 7 -17.19 -38.92 -14.54
C THR A 7 -16.74 -39.87 -15.65
N LYS A 8 -16.31 -41.08 -15.27
CA LYS A 8 -16.08 -42.21 -16.17
C LYS A 8 -17.45 -42.78 -16.56
N PHE A 9 -17.81 -42.70 -17.84
CA PHE A 9 -18.97 -43.44 -18.34
C PHE A 9 -18.62 -44.91 -18.48
N ILE A 10 -19.37 -45.73 -17.74
CA ILE A 10 -19.35 -47.19 -17.76
C ILE A 10 -20.62 -47.66 -18.50
N ARG A 11 -20.40 -48.56 -19.46
CA ARG A 11 -21.31 -49.57 -20.05
C ARG A 11 -22.46 -49.11 -20.96
N SER A 12 -22.55 -49.77 -22.12
CA SER A 12 -23.56 -50.81 -22.26
C SER A 12 -23.11 -51.90 -23.24
N SER A 13 -23.12 -53.12 -22.74
CA SER A 13 -23.15 -54.36 -23.50
C SER A 13 -24.55 -54.56 -24.06
N LEU A 14 -24.69 -54.80 -25.36
CA LEU A 14 -25.84 -55.50 -25.91
C LEU A 14 -25.34 -56.74 -26.67
N VAL A 15 -25.76 -57.87 -26.12
CA VAL A 15 -25.62 -59.22 -26.65
C VAL A 15 -26.68 -59.43 -27.73
N SER A 16 -26.36 -60.36 -28.64
CA SER A 16 -27.26 -61.13 -29.52
C SER A 16 -27.42 -60.66 -30.97
N SER A 17 -26.69 -61.33 -31.86
CA SER A 17 -27.34 -62.23 -32.82
C SER A 17 -26.38 -63.35 -33.23
N LEU A 18 -26.68 -64.54 -32.72
CA LEU A 18 -26.18 -65.81 -33.23
C LEU A 18 -26.75 -66.01 -34.62
N HIS A 19 -25.93 -65.99 -35.67
CA HIS A 19 -26.12 -66.83 -36.85
C HIS A 19 -24.74 -67.40 -37.23
N ARG A 20 -24.51 -68.64 -36.78
CA ARG A 20 -23.45 -69.51 -37.28
C ARG A 20 -23.79 -69.87 -38.72
N LEU A 21 -22.94 -69.49 -39.65
CA LEU A 21 -22.73 -70.24 -40.89
C LEU A 21 -21.32 -70.80 -40.79
N SER A 22 -21.22 -72.07 -40.41
CA SER A 22 -19.97 -72.82 -40.45
C SER A 22 -19.76 -73.32 -41.87
N THR A 23 -18.83 -72.69 -42.60
CA THR A 23 -18.09 -73.39 -43.65
C THR A 23 -16.76 -73.78 -43.04
N THR A 24 -16.65 -75.05 -42.66
CA THR A 24 -15.39 -75.68 -42.26
C THR A 24 -14.48 -75.71 -43.48
N VAL A 25 -13.67 -74.66 -43.63
CA VAL A 25 -12.47 -74.70 -44.46
C VAL A 25 -11.47 -75.56 -43.68
N PRO A 26 -10.84 -76.58 -44.28
CA PRO A 26 -9.85 -77.39 -43.57
C PRO A 26 -8.72 -76.48 -43.09
N GLU A 27 -8.40 -76.61 -41.81
CA GLU A 27 -7.25 -75.99 -41.15
C GLU A 27 -5.99 -76.39 -41.92
N ILE A 28 -5.54 -75.52 -42.81
CA ILE A 28 -4.15 -75.48 -43.22
C ILE A 28 -3.44 -74.84 -42.03
N GLU A 29 -2.96 -75.69 -41.11
CA GLU A 29 -1.92 -75.33 -40.16
C GLU A 29 -0.62 -75.05 -40.94
N GLN A 30 -0.61 -73.97 -41.71
CA GLN A 30 0.63 -73.28 -42.01
C GLN A 30 0.98 -72.55 -40.72
N ASN A 31 1.83 -73.20 -39.92
CA ASN A 31 2.77 -72.50 -39.07
C ASN A 31 3.61 -71.58 -39.97
N ASP A 32 3.02 -70.44 -40.35
CA ASP A 32 3.77 -69.28 -40.81
C ASP A 32 4.54 -68.82 -39.57
N GLN A 33 5.71 -69.43 -39.39
CA GLN A 33 6.79 -68.76 -38.71
C GLN A 33 6.91 -67.42 -39.43
N VAL A 34 6.37 -66.37 -38.82
CA VAL A 34 6.64 -64.99 -39.22
C VAL A 34 8.13 -64.84 -38.95
N LEU A 35 8.95 -65.19 -39.94
CA LEU A 35 10.32 -64.71 -40.03
C LEU A 35 10.16 -63.20 -39.98
N ILE A 36 10.48 -62.62 -38.83
CA ILE A 36 10.74 -61.20 -38.72
C ILE A 36 12.05 -61.02 -39.47
N ASP A 37 11.95 -60.96 -40.79
CA ASP A 37 13.04 -60.53 -41.64
C ASP A 37 13.27 -59.06 -41.31
N ASP A 38 14.22 -58.80 -40.39
CA ASP A 38 14.78 -57.48 -40.06
C ASP A 38 15.53 -56.85 -41.25
N THR A 39 15.29 -57.35 -42.46
CA THR A 39 15.80 -56.86 -43.73
C THR A 39 15.25 -55.45 -43.99
N GLU A 40 16.12 -54.54 -44.44
CA GLU A 40 15.78 -53.14 -44.73
C GLU A 40 14.55 -53.00 -45.65
N GLU A 41 14.34 -53.97 -46.55
CA GLU A 41 13.18 -54.04 -47.43
C GLU A 41 11.84 -54.19 -46.69
N PHE A 42 11.79 -54.96 -45.60
CA PHE A 42 10.56 -55.15 -44.82
C PHE A 42 10.18 -53.86 -44.09
N GLN A 43 11.17 -53.18 -43.48
CA GLN A 43 10.96 -51.88 -42.83
C GLN A 43 10.48 -50.82 -43.82
N ALA A 44 11.01 -50.82 -45.05
CA ALA A 44 10.55 -49.94 -46.13
C ALA A 44 9.10 -50.23 -46.52
N ARG A 45 8.73 -51.52 -46.73
CA ARG A 45 7.34 -51.93 -47.02
C ARG A 45 6.39 -51.53 -45.89
N GLU A 46 6.77 -51.74 -44.62
CA GLU A 46 5.98 -51.30 -43.48
C GLU A 46 5.79 -49.78 -43.41
N ALA A 47 6.84 -49.01 -43.69
CA ALA A 47 6.78 -47.55 -43.70
C ALA A 47 5.82 -47.05 -44.80
N GLU A 48 5.84 -47.67 -45.98
CA GLU A 48 4.88 -47.39 -47.05
C GLU A 48 3.44 -47.70 -46.65
N VAL A 49 3.21 -48.85 -45.99
CA VAL A 49 1.88 -49.21 -45.48
C VAL A 49 1.41 -48.21 -44.42
N LYS A 50 2.29 -47.80 -43.48
CA LYS A 50 2.00 -46.77 -42.48
C LYS A 50 1.67 -45.43 -43.14
N LYS A 51 2.37 -45.05 -44.22
CA LYS A 51 2.09 -43.85 -45.01
C LYS A 51 0.71 -43.92 -45.67
N LYS A 52 0.34 -45.06 -46.28
CA LYS A 52 -0.99 -45.27 -46.89
C LYS A 52 -2.12 -45.27 -45.86
N ARG A 53 -1.87 -45.73 -44.63
CA ARG A 53 -2.84 -45.71 -43.52
C ARG A 53 -3.11 -44.31 -42.98
N ASN A 54 -2.17 -43.37 -43.13
CA ASN A 54 -2.35 -42.01 -42.66
C ASN A 54 -3.35 -41.23 -43.55
N LYS A 55 -4.61 -41.13 -43.09
CA LYS A 55 -5.70 -40.39 -43.76
C LYS A 55 -5.86 -38.95 -43.29
N SER A 56 -5.01 -38.48 -42.37
CA SER A 56 -5.19 -37.19 -41.69
C SER A 56 -5.01 -35.95 -42.58
N ARG A 57 -4.38 -36.11 -43.75
CA ARG A 57 -3.98 -35.02 -44.66
C ARG A 57 -3.10 -33.93 -44.01
N LEU A 58 -2.60 -34.18 -42.80
CA LEU A 58 -1.67 -33.31 -42.10
C LEU A 58 -0.28 -33.40 -42.74
N SER A 59 0.46 -32.29 -42.70
CA SER A 59 1.91 -32.32 -42.96
C SER A 59 2.60 -33.25 -41.96
N ALA A 60 3.69 -33.91 -42.36
CA ALA A 60 4.44 -34.83 -41.52
C ALA A 60 4.81 -34.22 -40.16
N ALA A 61 5.20 -32.95 -40.12
CA ALA A 61 5.54 -32.26 -38.87
C ALA A 61 4.33 -32.09 -37.93
N HIS A 62 3.16 -31.75 -38.49
CA HIS A 62 1.93 -31.60 -37.72
C HIS A 62 1.41 -32.96 -37.26
N PHE A 63 1.53 -33.98 -38.10
CA PHE A 63 1.22 -35.35 -37.75
C PHE A 63 2.11 -35.85 -36.60
N ASN A 64 3.41 -35.57 -36.64
CA ASN A 64 4.33 -35.91 -35.57
C ASN A 64 3.95 -35.20 -34.27
N LEU A 65 3.58 -33.91 -34.34
CA LEU A 65 3.16 -33.15 -33.18
C LEU A 65 1.91 -33.74 -32.50
N VAL A 66 0.93 -34.21 -33.27
CA VAL A 66 -0.29 -34.86 -32.76
C VAL A 66 0.00 -36.21 -32.11
N ASN A 67 1.04 -36.91 -32.56
CA ASN A 67 1.45 -38.21 -32.04
C ASN A 67 2.59 -38.13 -31.00
N ASP A 68 2.85 -36.94 -30.44
CA ASP A 68 3.92 -36.68 -29.48
C ASP A 68 5.32 -37.14 -29.95
N ARG A 69 5.58 -36.97 -31.26
CA ARG A 69 6.88 -37.21 -31.90
C ARG A 69 7.54 -35.90 -32.28
N ARG A 70 8.87 -35.96 -32.49
CA ARG A 70 9.67 -34.83 -32.95
C ARG A 70 9.12 -34.29 -34.28
N PRO A 71 8.74 -33.00 -34.38
CA PRO A 71 8.11 -32.46 -35.59
C PRO A 71 9.03 -32.38 -36.80
N TYR A 72 10.28 -31.96 -36.61
CA TYR A 72 11.25 -31.75 -37.68
C TYR A 72 12.53 -32.52 -37.38
N GLU A 73 13.04 -33.26 -38.36
CA GLU A 73 14.33 -33.95 -38.27
C GLU A 73 15.50 -32.97 -38.47
N GLU A 74 15.33 -32.03 -39.39
CA GLU A 74 16.29 -30.97 -39.72
C GLU A 74 15.83 -29.59 -39.23
N PRO A 75 16.76 -28.69 -38.89
CA PRO A 75 16.44 -27.33 -38.46
C PRO A 75 15.97 -26.46 -39.65
N HIS A 76 14.66 -26.22 -39.75
CA HIS A 76 14.10 -25.33 -40.79
C HIS A 76 14.30 -23.83 -40.54
N CYS A 77 14.53 -23.40 -39.29
CA CYS A 77 14.70 -21.98 -38.97
C CYS A 77 15.83 -21.78 -37.96
N LEU A 78 16.38 -20.55 -37.89
CA LEU A 78 17.49 -20.22 -36.99
C LEU A 78 17.14 -20.48 -35.52
N ALA A 79 15.86 -20.34 -35.15
CA ALA A 79 15.42 -20.65 -33.80
C ALA A 79 15.66 -22.12 -33.43
N HIS A 80 15.57 -23.06 -34.38
CA HIS A 80 15.83 -24.49 -34.15
C HIS A 80 17.29 -24.78 -33.83
N LEU A 81 18.21 -23.91 -34.27
CA LEU A 81 19.65 -24.03 -33.98
C LEU A 81 20.00 -23.56 -32.57
N THR A 82 19.09 -22.86 -31.88
CA THR A 82 19.38 -22.32 -30.55
C THR A 82 19.40 -23.40 -29.49
N VAL A 83 20.26 -23.22 -28.48
CA VAL A 83 20.31 -24.06 -27.27
C VAL A 83 18.94 -24.15 -26.60
N LYS A 84 18.21 -23.03 -26.56
CA LYS A 84 16.86 -22.94 -25.98
C LYS A 84 15.87 -23.90 -26.66
N TYR A 85 15.90 -23.98 -27.99
CA TYR A 85 15.02 -24.89 -28.73
C TYR A 85 15.38 -26.35 -28.47
N ASN A 86 16.67 -26.68 -28.50
CA ASN A 86 17.14 -28.04 -28.22
C ASN A 86 16.76 -28.50 -26.80
N ARG A 87 16.93 -27.64 -25.79
CA ARG A 87 16.47 -27.89 -24.42
C ARG A 87 14.95 -28.13 -24.35
N LYS A 88 14.16 -27.36 -25.10
CA LYS A 88 12.70 -27.53 -25.20
C LYS A 88 12.32 -28.87 -25.85
N MET A 89 13.00 -29.26 -26.93
CA MET A 89 12.75 -30.53 -27.62
C MET A 89 13.10 -31.72 -26.73
N TYR A 90 14.24 -31.67 -26.02
CA TYR A 90 14.61 -32.69 -25.05
C TYR A 90 13.62 -32.76 -23.89
N GLY A 91 13.17 -31.62 -23.36
CA GLY A 91 12.16 -31.60 -22.29
C GLY A 91 10.81 -32.20 -22.70
N LYS A 92 10.41 -32.08 -23.98
CA LYS A 92 9.13 -32.61 -24.46
C LYS A 92 9.20 -34.07 -24.91
N TYR A 93 10.26 -34.46 -25.63
CA TYR A 93 10.37 -35.77 -26.27
C TYR A 93 11.47 -36.66 -25.67
N GLY A 94 12.24 -36.17 -24.70
CA GLY A 94 13.31 -36.92 -24.03
C GLY A 94 14.41 -37.37 -25.01
N VAL A 95 14.90 -38.60 -24.82
CA VAL A 95 15.94 -39.21 -25.66
C VAL A 95 15.50 -39.34 -27.12
N ALA A 96 14.21 -39.53 -27.39
CA ALA A 96 13.67 -39.60 -28.75
C ALA A 96 13.84 -38.29 -29.55
N SER A 97 14.16 -37.17 -28.87
CA SER A 97 14.52 -35.93 -29.56
C SER A 97 15.88 -35.98 -30.28
N GLY A 98 16.76 -36.92 -29.91
CA GLY A 98 18.14 -36.99 -30.42
C GLY A 98 19.07 -35.89 -29.90
N VAL A 99 18.60 -35.05 -28.96
CA VAL A 99 19.41 -33.98 -28.37
C VAL A 99 20.30 -34.54 -27.27
N ASN A 100 21.58 -34.14 -27.23
CA ASN A 100 22.50 -34.52 -26.16
C ASN A 100 22.04 -33.92 -24.81
N PRO A 101 21.80 -34.73 -23.76
CA PRO A 101 21.36 -34.25 -22.46
C PRO A 101 22.33 -33.26 -21.79
N SER A 102 23.63 -33.31 -22.10
CA SER A 102 24.63 -32.40 -21.53
C SER A 102 24.34 -30.94 -21.85
N LEU A 103 23.70 -30.68 -23.00
CA LEU A 103 23.31 -29.34 -23.45
C LEU A 103 22.26 -28.69 -22.54
N CYS A 104 21.52 -29.48 -21.76
CA CYS A 104 20.53 -28.97 -20.81
C CYS A 104 21.15 -28.29 -19.60
N TRP A 105 22.41 -28.58 -19.29
CA TRP A 105 23.14 -27.91 -18.22
C TRP A 105 23.74 -26.59 -18.72
N PRO A 106 23.84 -25.57 -17.84
CA PRO A 106 24.51 -24.33 -18.19
C PRO A 106 26.01 -24.56 -18.39
N SER A 107 26.61 -23.76 -19.27
CA SER A 107 28.06 -23.75 -19.44
C SER A 107 28.75 -23.14 -18.21
N ARG A 108 30.06 -23.40 -18.05
CA ARG A 108 30.84 -22.82 -16.95
C ARG A 108 30.78 -21.29 -16.94
N LYS A 109 30.83 -20.66 -18.11
CA LYS A 109 30.69 -19.21 -18.27
C LYS A 109 29.32 -18.71 -17.79
N GLU A 110 28.24 -19.37 -18.21
CA GLU A 110 26.88 -19.04 -17.74
C GLU A 110 26.72 -19.18 -16.22
N ILE A 111 27.43 -20.13 -15.60
CA ILE A 111 27.42 -20.30 -14.14
C ILE A 111 28.14 -19.13 -13.46
N GLU A 112 29.29 -18.72 -13.98
CA GLU A 112 30.07 -17.58 -13.47
C GLU A 112 29.26 -16.28 -13.59
N GLU A 113 28.68 -16.01 -14.77
CA GLU A 113 27.80 -14.85 -15.02
C GLU A 113 26.59 -14.81 -14.07
N LYS A 114 25.95 -15.96 -13.80
CA LYS A 114 24.83 -16.05 -12.86
C LYS A 114 25.26 -15.77 -11.42
N LYS A 115 26.43 -16.27 -11.01
CA LYS A 115 26.97 -15.99 -9.67
C LYS A 115 27.27 -14.51 -9.48
N GLU A 116 27.85 -13.87 -10.49
CA GLU A 116 28.10 -12.42 -10.47
C GLU A 116 26.79 -11.63 -10.40
N TYR A 117 25.81 -12.01 -11.23
CA TYR A 117 24.48 -11.38 -11.19
C TYR A 117 23.82 -11.52 -9.81
N GLU A 118 23.84 -12.72 -9.21
CA GLU A 118 23.29 -12.96 -7.88
C GLU A 118 24.01 -12.14 -6.80
N ALA A 119 25.35 -12.05 -6.86
CA ALA A 119 26.13 -11.26 -5.92
C ALA A 119 25.82 -9.76 -6.00
N VAL A 120 25.59 -9.24 -7.22
CA VAL A 120 25.28 -7.82 -7.45
C VAL A 120 23.82 -7.48 -7.15
N ALA A 121 22.88 -8.30 -7.64
CA ALA A 121 21.46 -8.05 -7.48
C ALA A 121 20.95 -8.35 -6.07
N PHE A 122 21.52 -9.39 -5.43
CA PHE A 122 21.10 -9.88 -4.12
C PHE A 122 22.30 -10.04 -3.17
N PRO A 123 22.91 -8.91 -2.75
CA PRO A 123 24.15 -8.94 -1.97
C PRO A 123 23.97 -9.47 -0.53
N TYR A 124 22.75 -9.40 0.00
CA TYR A 124 22.47 -9.75 1.40
C TYR A 124 21.94 -11.17 1.54
N THR A 125 22.40 -11.86 2.58
CA THR A 125 21.84 -13.15 2.96
C THR A 125 20.46 -12.97 3.59
N ILE A 126 19.59 -13.97 3.46
CA ILE A 126 18.23 -13.99 4.06
C ILE A 126 18.26 -13.58 5.55
N ARG A 127 19.23 -14.08 6.32
CA ARG A 127 19.40 -13.72 7.74
C ARG A 127 19.63 -12.22 7.94
N GLN A 128 20.54 -11.62 7.18
CA GLN A 128 20.83 -10.18 7.25
C GLN A 128 19.61 -9.33 6.90
N VAL A 129 18.83 -9.76 5.89
CA VAL A 129 17.57 -9.08 5.53
C VAL A 129 16.56 -9.16 6.68
N MET A 130 16.45 -10.32 7.34
CA MET A 130 15.58 -10.48 8.51
C MET A 130 16.01 -9.61 9.69
N ASP A 131 17.31 -9.55 9.96
CA ASP A 131 17.88 -8.74 11.04
C ASP A 131 17.65 -7.25 10.79
N ALA A 132 17.93 -6.76 9.58
CA ALA A 132 17.66 -5.39 9.19
C ALA A 132 16.17 -5.03 9.27
N ALA A 133 15.28 -5.95 8.91
CA ALA A 133 13.84 -5.75 9.05
C ALA A 133 13.38 -5.78 10.52
N ALA A 134 14.06 -6.52 11.40
CA ALA A 134 13.80 -6.51 12.83
C ALA A 134 14.26 -5.18 13.47
N GLU A 135 15.44 -4.68 13.09
CA GLU A 135 15.97 -3.39 13.55
C GLU A 135 15.06 -2.23 13.15
N LYS A 136 14.66 -2.15 11.88
CA LYS A 136 13.72 -1.12 11.41
C LYS A 136 12.41 -1.11 12.19
N ARG A 137 11.85 -2.28 12.49
CA ARG A 137 10.63 -2.39 13.31
C ARG A 137 10.84 -1.88 14.74
N ARG A 138 12.00 -2.17 15.36
CA ARG A 138 12.33 -1.65 16.69
C ARG A 138 12.47 -0.13 16.67
N GLU A 139 13.15 0.43 15.66
CA GLU A 139 13.31 1.88 15.51
C GLU A 139 11.95 2.56 15.32
N GLU A 140 11.07 2.01 14.49
CA GLU A 140 9.71 2.53 14.31
C GLU A 140 8.91 2.51 15.61
N GLN A 141 8.98 1.40 16.37
CA GLN A 141 8.33 1.28 17.67
C GLN A 141 8.84 2.36 18.65
N LEU A 142 10.16 2.52 18.76
CA LEU A 142 10.75 3.55 19.62
C LEU A 142 10.32 4.97 19.21
N ARG A 143 10.21 5.25 17.91
CA ARG A 143 9.73 6.55 17.42
C ARG A 143 8.26 6.80 17.77
N ILE A 144 7.43 5.76 17.71
CA ILE A 144 6.01 5.84 18.11
C ILE A 144 5.92 6.09 19.61
N GLU A 145 6.65 5.34 20.42
CA GLU A 145 6.67 5.49 21.88
C GLU A 145 7.12 6.90 22.31
N GLN A 146 8.19 7.43 21.69
CA GLN A 146 8.64 8.80 21.95
C GLN A 146 7.58 9.84 21.60
N ARG A 147 6.92 9.67 20.45
CA ARG A 147 5.82 10.54 20.03
C ARG A 147 4.66 10.48 21.01
N ASP A 148 4.30 9.30 21.49
CA ASP A 148 3.18 9.11 22.41
C ASP A 148 3.47 9.74 23.78
N ILE A 149 4.71 9.62 24.27
CA ILE A 149 5.18 10.33 25.48
C ILE A 149 5.08 11.84 25.30
N GLU A 150 5.54 12.38 24.17
CA GLU A 150 5.42 13.81 23.88
C GLU A 150 3.97 14.28 23.80
N VAL A 151 3.10 13.51 23.16
CA VAL A 151 1.68 13.84 23.07
C VAL A 151 1.05 13.81 24.45
N ALA A 152 1.31 12.79 25.26
CA ALA A 152 0.79 12.67 26.62
C ALA A 152 1.20 13.87 27.49
N THR A 153 2.47 14.30 27.43
CA THR A 153 2.95 15.47 28.18
C THR A 153 2.30 16.79 27.72
N LYS A 154 2.04 16.95 26.42
CA LYS A 154 1.32 18.12 25.87
C LYS A 154 -0.16 18.10 26.25
N VAL A 155 -0.81 16.93 26.22
CA VAL A 155 -2.20 16.75 26.62
C VAL A 155 -2.39 17.05 28.12
N ALA A 156 -1.44 16.67 28.97
CA ALA A 156 -1.49 17.03 30.39
C ALA A 156 -1.47 18.56 30.63
N LYS A 157 -0.72 19.32 29.81
CA LYS A 157 -0.66 20.80 29.90
C LYS A 157 -1.84 21.51 29.21
N LEU A 158 -2.60 20.79 28.39
CA LEU A 158 -3.67 21.35 27.57
C LEU A 158 -4.80 21.95 28.40
N GLU A 159 -5.15 21.34 29.54
CA GLU A 159 -6.18 21.87 30.44
C GLU A 159 -5.78 23.22 31.03
N GLN A 160 -4.51 23.36 31.44
CA GLN A 160 -3.97 24.62 31.93
C GLN A 160 -4.05 25.70 30.84
N TRP A 161 -3.61 25.38 29.61
CA TRP A 161 -3.67 26.34 28.49
C TRP A 161 -5.09 26.75 28.13
N LYS A 162 -6.06 25.83 28.20
CA LYS A 162 -7.48 26.15 28.01
C LYS A 162 -7.99 27.13 29.06
N LYS A 163 -7.65 26.92 30.34
CA LYS A 163 -8.02 27.84 31.43
C LYS A 163 -7.42 29.23 31.20
N GLU A 164 -6.12 29.30 30.94
CA GLU A 164 -5.43 30.57 30.69
C GLU A 164 -6.00 31.33 29.48
N LEU A 165 -6.41 30.62 28.42
CA LEU A 165 -7.05 31.23 27.26
C LEU A 165 -8.44 31.77 27.61
N ASN A 166 -9.26 30.96 28.29
CA ASN A 166 -10.60 31.38 28.71
C ASN A 166 -10.56 32.58 29.63
N ASP A 167 -9.61 32.62 30.56
CA ASP A 167 -9.40 33.76 31.46
C ASP A 167 -9.01 35.03 30.69
N LYS A 168 -8.15 34.93 29.68
CA LYS A 168 -7.79 36.05 28.80
C LYS A 168 -8.99 36.55 28.00
N VAL A 169 -9.81 35.63 27.48
CA VAL A 169 -11.03 35.95 26.74
C VAL A 169 -12.03 36.65 27.67
N ALA A 170 -12.25 36.11 28.87
CA ALA A 170 -13.16 36.68 29.87
C ALA A 170 -12.72 38.09 30.30
N LYS A 171 -11.43 38.30 30.56
CA LYS A 171 -10.87 39.64 30.89
C LYS A 171 -11.10 40.64 29.77
N LYS A 172 -10.78 40.28 28.52
CA LYS A 172 -11.01 41.16 27.36
C LYS A 172 -12.50 41.43 27.14
N ALA A 173 -13.36 40.43 27.31
CA ALA A 173 -14.81 40.60 27.21
C ALA A 173 -15.32 41.57 28.28
N ALA A 174 -14.86 41.43 29.53
CA ALA A 174 -15.23 42.33 30.62
C ALA A 174 -14.74 43.77 30.37
N GLU A 175 -13.52 43.96 29.86
CA GLU A 175 -13.00 45.27 29.49
C GLU A 175 -13.83 45.93 28.38
N VAL A 176 -14.20 45.17 27.35
CA VAL A 176 -15.06 45.65 26.26
C VAL A 176 -16.45 46.02 26.78
N GLN A 177 -17.05 45.21 27.65
CA GLN A 177 -18.36 45.49 28.25
C GLN A 177 -18.30 46.72 29.16
N ALA A 178 -17.27 46.85 29.99
CA ALA A 178 -17.08 48.04 30.82
C ALA A 178 -16.88 49.31 29.99
N ALA A 179 -16.15 49.22 28.87
CA ALA A 179 -15.98 50.34 27.94
C ALA A 179 -17.30 50.72 27.25
N LYS A 180 -18.12 49.73 26.86
CA LYS A 180 -19.47 49.97 26.32
C LYS A 180 -20.37 50.65 27.35
N GLN A 181 -20.45 50.12 28.57
CA GLN A 181 -21.25 50.71 29.65
C GLN A 181 -20.79 52.13 29.99
N LYS A 182 -19.48 52.41 30.03
CA LYS A 182 -18.96 53.76 30.24
C LYS A 182 -19.39 54.72 29.12
N LYS A 183 -19.31 54.28 27.86
CA LYS A 183 -19.78 55.07 26.71
C LYS A 183 -21.28 55.31 26.76
N GLU A 184 -22.08 54.29 27.06
CA GLU A 184 -23.53 54.38 27.16
C GLU A 184 -23.95 55.35 28.28
N ARG A 185 -23.33 55.26 29.46
CA ARG A 185 -23.56 56.22 30.57
C ARG A 185 -23.26 57.65 30.17
N LEU A 186 -22.13 57.88 29.49
CA LEU A 186 -21.74 59.22 29.04
C LEU A 186 -22.72 59.76 27.99
N VAL A 187 -23.15 58.92 27.05
CA VAL A 187 -24.15 59.28 26.03
C VAL A 187 -25.50 59.59 26.67
N GLU A 188 -25.92 58.82 27.67
CA GLU A 188 -27.16 59.07 28.41
C GLU A 188 -27.12 60.36 29.22
N GLU A 189 -26.02 60.65 29.92
CA GLU A 189 -25.83 61.90 30.65
C GLU A 189 -25.93 63.12 29.73
N VAL A 190 -25.29 63.04 28.55
CA VAL A 190 -25.39 64.09 27.53
C VAL A 190 -26.83 64.20 27.02
N ARG A 191 -27.52 63.09 26.74
CA ARG A 191 -28.95 63.10 26.33
C ARG A 191 -29.85 63.73 27.40
N ARG A 192 -29.63 63.43 28.68
CA ARG A 192 -30.38 64.03 29.82
C ARG A 192 -30.17 65.53 29.92
N HIS A 193 -28.98 66.03 29.60
CA HIS A 193 -28.68 67.47 29.61
C HIS A 193 -29.43 68.24 28.50
N PHE A 194 -29.63 67.63 27.33
CA PHE A 194 -30.34 68.28 26.23
C PHE A 194 -31.86 68.11 26.31
N GLY A 195 -32.37 67.00 26.87
CA GLY A 195 -33.81 66.79 27.08
C GLY A 195 -34.61 66.39 25.84
N PHE A 196 -33.94 66.18 24.69
CA PHE A 196 -34.53 65.68 23.44
C PHE A 196 -33.56 64.69 22.75
N THR A 197 -34.07 63.85 21.84
CA THR A 197 -33.28 62.83 21.13
C THR A 197 -32.39 63.47 20.05
N LEU A 198 -31.13 63.74 20.40
CA LEU A 198 -30.09 64.18 19.46
C LEU A 198 -29.42 63.00 18.76
N ASP A 199 -29.10 63.19 17.48
CA ASP A 199 -28.32 62.22 16.69
C ASP A 199 -26.84 62.24 17.11
N PRO A 200 -26.19 61.07 17.29
CA PRO A 200 -24.78 61.00 17.71
C PRO A 200 -23.76 61.62 16.75
N ARG A 201 -24.18 62.00 15.54
CA ARG A 201 -23.33 62.60 14.49
C ARG A 201 -23.37 64.12 14.48
N ASP A 202 -24.23 64.74 15.31
CA ASP A 202 -24.40 66.18 15.36
C ASP A 202 -23.21 66.88 16.05
N GLU A 203 -22.76 68.03 15.53
CA GLU A 203 -21.56 68.74 15.97
C GLU A 203 -21.67 69.19 17.43
N ARG A 204 -22.86 69.65 17.84
CA ARG A 204 -23.16 70.08 19.22
C ARG A 204 -23.07 68.93 20.21
N PHE A 205 -23.45 67.73 19.79
CA PHE A 205 -23.37 66.51 20.60
C PHE A 205 -21.91 66.09 20.80
N ILE A 206 -21.09 66.15 19.74
CA ILE A 206 -19.67 65.82 19.77
C ILE A 206 -18.90 66.78 20.68
N GLU A 207 -19.16 68.09 20.60
CA GLU A 207 -18.50 69.08 21.45
C GLU A 207 -18.81 68.89 22.94
N MET A 208 -20.07 68.60 23.28
CA MET A 208 -20.48 68.39 24.66
C MET A 208 -19.99 67.05 25.22
N LEU A 209 -19.99 65.99 24.41
CA LEU A 209 -19.37 64.72 24.78
C LEU A 209 -17.87 64.91 25.05
N ALA A 210 -17.16 65.64 24.19
CA ALA A 210 -15.74 65.93 24.38
C ALA A 210 -15.44 66.79 25.62
N LYS A 211 -16.32 67.73 26.00
CA LYS A 211 -16.20 68.49 27.25
C LYS A 211 -16.34 67.57 28.48
N ARG A 212 -17.35 66.69 28.48
CA ARG A 212 -17.60 65.74 29.58
C ARG A 212 -16.52 64.66 29.69
N GLU A 213 -15.99 64.16 28.58
CA GLU A 213 -14.83 63.25 28.59
C GLU A 213 -13.59 63.92 29.21
N LYS A 214 -13.35 65.21 28.91
CA LYS A 214 -12.22 65.97 29.50
C LYS A 214 -12.40 66.15 31.01
N GLU A 215 -13.61 66.40 31.48
CA GLU A 215 -13.95 66.51 32.91
C GLU A 215 -13.76 65.17 33.64
N GLN A 216 -14.35 64.08 33.12
CA GLN A 216 -14.18 62.74 33.71
C GLN A 216 -12.71 62.30 33.70
N LYS A 217 -11.95 62.60 32.63
CA LYS A 217 -10.52 62.29 32.55
C LYS A 217 -9.68 63.10 33.55
N LYS A 218 -10.08 64.32 33.91
CA LYS A 218 -9.42 65.11 34.97
C LYS A 218 -9.70 64.52 36.34
N LEU A 219 -10.95 64.15 36.62
CA LEU A 219 -11.36 63.51 37.87
C LEU A 219 -10.70 62.13 38.05
N GLU A 220 -10.65 61.30 37.00
CA GLU A 220 -9.95 60.01 37.02
C GLU A 220 -8.44 60.18 37.28
N LYS A 221 -7.81 61.25 36.76
CA LYS A 221 -6.40 61.54 37.02
C LYS A 221 -6.18 61.94 38.47
N GLN A 222 -7.02 62.81 39.03
CA GLN A 222 -6.94 63.23 40.44
C GLN A 222 -7.15 62.03 41.38
N ALA A 223 -8.19 61.23 41.15
CA ALA A 223 -8.43 60.01 41.92
C ALA A 223 -7.27 58.99 41.81
N LYS A 224 -6.61 58.88 40.65
CA LYS A 224 -5.41 58.05 40.49
C LYS A 224 -4.22 58.59 41.28
N MET A 225 -4.05 59.91 41.37
CA MET A 225 -2.98 60.51 42.17
C MET A 225 -3.23 60.27 43.66
N GLU A 226 -4.46 60.53 44.14
CA GLU A 226 -4.84 60.27 45.54
C GLU A 226 -4.74 58.79 45.92
N ALA A 227 -5.09 57.85 45.02
CA ALA A 227 -4.95 56.42 45.28
C ALA A 227 -3.47 56.00 45.37
N LYS A 228 -2.59 56.59 44.56
CA LYS A 228 -1.14 56.36 44.65
C LYS A 228 -0.57 56.90 45.96
N GLU A 229 -0.99 58.10 46.37
CA GLU A 229 -0.59 58.71 47.64
C GLU A 229 -1.03 57.85 48.82
N LYS A 230 -2.29 57.38 48.82
CA LYS A 230 -2.81 56.46 49.85
C LYS A 230 -2.06 55.12 49.88
N MET A 231 -1.73 54.53 48.73
CA MET A 231 -0.91 53.31 48.69
C MET A 231 0.52 53.54 49.18
N MET A 232 1.09 54.72 48.92
CA MET A 232 2.43 55.08 49.39
C MET A 232 2.45 55.27 50.91
N ILE A 233 1.44 55.94 51.47
CA ILE A 233 1.26 56.09 52.91
C ILE A 233 1.04 54.73 53.59
N ALA A 234 0.20 53.86 53.02
CA ALA A 234 -0.01 52.51 53.55
C ALA A 234 1.27 51.65 53.53
N LYS A 235 2.09 51.74 52.47
CA LYS A 235 3.41 51.08 52.42
C LYS A 235 4.40 51.64 53.43
N LEU A 236 4.37 52.95 53.71
CA LEU A 236 5.21 53.59 54.73
C LEU A 236 4.78 53.19 56.14
N GLN A 237 3.46 53.09 56.39
CA GLN A 237 2.91 52.60 57.66
C GLN A 237 3.25 51.13 57.91
N GLN A 238 3.10 50.26 56.90
CA GLN A 238 3.52 48.85 57.00
C GLN A 238 5.02 48.71 57.31
N LYS A 239 5.87 49.49 56.64
CA LYS A 239 7.31 49.53 56.93
C LYS A 239 7.63 50.05 58.34
N ASN A 240 6.90 51.04 58.84
CA ASN A 240 7.08 51.54 60.21
C ASN A 240 6.65 50.52 61.27
N VAL A 241 5.58 49.75 61.02
CA VAL A 241 5.15 48.66 61.91
C VAL A 241 6.18 47.52 61.91
N GLU A 242 6.67 47.10 60.74
CA GLU A 242 7.73 46.10 60.60
C GLU A 242 9.07 46.51 61.25
N LEU A 243 9.34 47.82 61.37
CA LEU A 243 10.51 48.36 62.07
C LEU A 243 10.29 48.43 63.59
N SER A 244 9.07 48.69 64.06
CA SER A 244 8.73 48.70 65.49
C SER A 244 8.61 47.31 66.12
N GLU A 245 8.31 46.27 65.34
CA GLU A 245 8.29 44.87 65.80
C GLU A 245 9.69 44.23 65.85
N LYS A 246 10.71 44.90 65.32
CA LYS A 246 12.12 44.44 65.28
C LYS A 246 13.05 45.16 66.26
N SER A 247 12.53 46.09 67.09
CA SER A 247 13.24 46.73 68.22
C SER A 247 12.61 46.28 69.53
#